data_AF-A0A350J257-F1
#
_entry.id   AF-A0A350J257-F1
#
_cell.length_a   1.000
_cell.length_b   1.000
_cell.length_c   1.000
_cell.angle_alpha   90.00
_cell.angle_beta   90.00
_cell.angle_gamma   90.00
#
_symmetry.space_group_name_H-M   'P 1'
#
loop_
_entity.id
_entity.type
_entity.pdbx_description
1 polymer ?
#
loop_
_entity_poly.entity_id
_entity_poly.type
_entity_poly.pdbx_seq_one_letter_code
_entity_poly.pdbx_strand_id
1 'polypeptide(L)' 'MSSFDYVVLAVGFGLLFLGAFSGYALFARALKLSDKFGDETNIGTLWGLFLIGLSGGLLLTWLSLP' A
#
# COMPACT_ATOMS: atom_id res chain seq x y z
N MET A 1 -18.10 -3.89 -18.31
CA MET A 1 -16.68 -3.81 -17.96
C MET A 1 -15.87 -3.85 -19.23
N SER A 2 -15.31 -2.71 -19.63
CA SER A 2 -14.40 -2.59 -20.76
C SER A 2 -13.04 -3.20 -20.43
N SER A 3 -12.19 -3.48 -21.43
CA SER A 3 -10.81 -3.93 -21.19
C SER A 3 -10.00 -2.93 -20.36
N PHE A 4 -10.35 -1.65 -20.40
CA PHE A 4 -9.73 -0.61 -19.57
C PHE A 4 -10.07 -0.80 -18.09
N ASP A 5 -11.32 -1.13 -17.77
CA ASP A 5 -11.77 -1.31 -16.38
C ASP A 5 -11.02 -2.47 -15.71
N TYR A 6 -10.79 -3.57 -16.44
CA TYR A 6 -9.99 -4.71 -15.95
C TYR A 6 -8.54 -4.33 -15.66
N VAL A 7 -7.92 -3.51 -16.50
CA VAL A 7 -6.54 -3.03 -16.28
C VAL A 7 -6.49 -2.13 -15.05
N VAL A 8 -7.42 -1.19 -14.93
CA VAL A 8 -7.52 -0.28 -13.77
C VAL A 8 -7.74 -1.07 -12.48
N LEU A 9 -8.60 -2.09 -12.52
CA LEU A 9 -8.86 -2.96 -11.38
C LEU A 9 -7.62 -3.78 -10.99
N ALA A 10 -6.90 -4.34 -11.96
CA ALA A 10 -5.66 -5.07 -11.70
C ALA A 10 -4.57 -4.16 -11.09
N VAL A 11 -4.43 -2.94 -11.59
CA VAL A 11 -3.52 -1.93 -11.03
C VAL A 11 -3.95 -1.51 -9.63
N GLY A 12 -5.25 -1.31 -9.40
CA GLY A 12 -5.82 -1.00 -8.08
C GLY A 12 -5.51 -2.10 -7.06
N PHE A 13 -5.72 -3.37 -7.42
CA PHE A 13 -5.35 -4.50 -6.58
C PHE A 13 -3.84 -4.58 -6.34
N GLY A 14 -3.02 -4.32 -7.35
CA GLY A 14 -1.56 -4.26 -7.21
C GLY A 14 -1.14 -3.21 -6.17
N LEU A 15 -1.72 -2.01 -6.22
CA LEU A 15 -1.49 -0.94 -5.25
C LEU A 15 -1.97 -1.31 -3.85
N LEU A 16 -3.14 -1.94 -3.72
CA LEU A 16 -3.65 -2.43 -2.43
C LEU A 16 -2.71 -3.46 -1.79
N PHE A 17 -2.21 -4.43 -2.58
CA PHE A 17 -1.21 -5.38 -2.10
C PHE A 17 0.06 -4.69 -1.64
N LEU A 18 0.56 -3.73 -2.42
CA LEU A 18 1.76 -2.97 -2.09
C LEU A 18 1.59 -2.18 -0.79
N GLY A 19 0.43 -1.54 -0.62
CA GLY A 19 0.03 -0.90 0.62
C GLY A 19 -0.04 -1.88 1.78
N ALA A 20 -0.69 -3.03 1.62
CA ALA A 20 -0.82 -4.06 2.65
C ALA A 20 0.55 -4.62 3.11
N PHE A 21 1.46 -4.92 2.17
CA PHE A 21 2.82 -5.36 2.49
C PHE A 21 3.59 -4.30 3.27
N SER A 22 3.50 -3.04 2.85
CA SER A 22 4.13 -1.93 3.56
C SER A 22 3.56 -1.75 4.97
N GLY A 23 2.23 -1.83 5.11
CA GLY A 23 1.54 -1.77 6.39
C GLY A 23 1.91 -2.92 7.32
N TYR A 24 2.04 -4.14 6.79
CA TYR A 24 2.53 -5.30 7.55
C TYR A 24 3.96 -5.08 8.06
N ALA A 25 4.85 -4.54 7.23
CA ALA A 25 6.21 -4.21 7.64
C ALA A 25 6.23 -3.14 8.74
N LEU A 26 5.41 -2.08 8.62
CA LEU A 26 5.24 -1.07 9.68
C LEU A 26 4.72 -1.68 10.97
N PHE A 27 3.73 -2.56 10.89
CA PHE A 27 3.13 -3.22 12.05
C PHE A 27 4.10 -4.18 12.75
N ALA A 28 4.81 -5.01 11.99
CA ALA A 28 5.86 -5.90 12.51
C ALA A 28 6.99 -5.11 13.18
N ARG A 29 7.31 -3.92 12.67
CA ARG A 29 8.30 -3.01 13.26
C ARG A 29 7.79 -2.35 14.53
N ALA A 30 6.52 -1.93 14.57
CA ALA A 30 5.88 -1.39 15.76
C ALA A 30 5.83 -2.42 16.91
N LEU A 31 5.61 -3.70 16.60
CA LEU A 31 5.67 -4.78 17.60
C LEU A 31 7.09 -5.05 18.11
N LYS A 32 8.12 -4.82 17.29
CA LYS A 32 9.53 -4.99 17.64
C LYS A 32 10.16 -3.74 18.25
N LEU A 33 9.38 -2.96 19.02
CA LEU A 33 9.65 -1.61 19.56
C LEU A 33 11.01 -1.38 20.30
N SER A 34 11.91 -2.36 20.39
CA SER A 34 13.08 -2.33 21.28
C SER A 34 14.45 -2.19 20.61
N ASP A 35 14.63 -2.33 19.30
CA ASP A 35 15.98 -2.24 18.73
C ASP A 35 16.05 -1.51 17.39
N LYS A 36 16.81 -0.41 17.39
CA LYS A 36 17.30 0.38 16.25
C LYS A 36 16.33 1.39 15.64
N PHE A 37 16.32 2.58 16.26
CA PHE A 37 16.04 3.90 15.67
C PHE A 37 17.02 4.31 14.53
N GLY A 38 17.73 3.36 13.91
CA GLY A 38 18.83 3.67 12.97
C GLY A 38 18.44 3.76 11.50
N ASP A 39 17.15 3.83 11.16
CA ASP A 39 16.67 3.54 9.80
C ASP A 39 15.43 4.38 9.44
N GLU A 40 15.48 5.66 9.81
CA GLU A 40 14.41 6.66 9.71
C GLU A 40 13.96 6.90 8.25
N THR A 41 14.88 6.82 7.29
CA THR A 41 14.60 6.96 5.84
C THR A 41 13.66 5.86 5.32
N ASN A 42 13.81 4.64 5.85
CA ASN A 42 13.03 3.49 5.43
C ASN A 42 11.59 3.55 6.00
N ILE A 43 11.43 4.12 7.20
CA ILE A 43 10.12 4.33 7.84
C ILE A 43 9.27 5.31 7.04
N GLY A 44 9.82 6.45 6.63
CA GLY A 44 9.10 7.43 5.82
C GLY A 44 8.63 6.85 4.48
N THR A 45 9.49 6.05 3.84
CA THR A 45 9.17 5.39 2.56
C THR A 45 8.07 4.34 2.72
N LEU A 46 8.12 3.54 3.78
CA LEU A 46 7.07 2.56 4.09
C LEU A 46 5.72 3.24 4.36
N TRP A 47 5.69 4.34 5.10
CA TRP A 47 4.46 5.12 5.30
C TRP A 47 3.94 5.72 3.99
N GLY A 48 4.82 6.23 3.13
CA GLY A 48 4.47 6.71 1.80
C GLY A 48 3.85 5.62 0.93
N LEU A 49 4.50 4.45 0.85
CA LEU A 49 3.99 3.27 0.13
C LEU A 49 2.65 2.78 0.70
N PHE A 50 2.50 2.81 2.01
CA PHE A 50 1.24 2.45 2.67
C PHE A 50 0.11 3.42 2.30
N LEU A 51 0.34 4.72 2.45
CA LEU A 51 -0.67 5.74 2.17
C LEU A 51 -1.04 5.75 0.68
N ILE A 52 -0.06 5.76 -0.22
CA ILE A 52 -0.30 5.80 -1.67
C ILE A 52 -0.91 4.47 -2.16
N GLY A 53 -0.37 3.34 -1.71
CA GLY A 53 -0.86 2.01 -2.08
C GLY A 53 -2.28 1.76 -1.59
N LEU A 54 -2.58 2.10 -0.34
CA LEU A 54 -3.91 1.93 0.22
C LEU A 54 -4.91 2.91 -0.39
N SER A 55 -4.62 4.21 -0.39
CA SER A 55 -5.56 5.23 -0.90
C SER A 55 -5.74 5.15 -2.41
N GLY A 56 -4.65 5.07 -3.18
CA GLY A 56 -4.68 4.94 -4.63
C GLY A 56 -5.26 3.60 -5.08
N GLY A 57 -4.91 2.52 -4.39
CA GLY A 57 -5.48 1.20 -4.64
C GLY A 57 -6.99 1.16 -4.43
N LEU A 58 -7.50 1.70 -3.31
CA LEU A 58 -8.93 1.81 -3.03
C LEU A 58 -9.65 2.68 -4.05
N LEU A 59 -9.08 3.84 -4.41
CA LEU A 59 -9.69 4.76 -5.37
C LEU A 59 -9.85 4.10 -6.74
N LEU A 60 -8.82 3.41 -7.22
CA LEU A 60 -8.84 2.74 -8.53
C LEU A 60 -9.75 1.51 -8.54
N THR A 61 -9.80 0.74 -7.45
CA THR A 61 -10.77 -0.36 -7.33
C THR A 61 -12.19 0.17 -7.26
N TRP A 62 -12.46 1.24 -6.50
CA TRP A 62 -13.76 1.89 -6.44
C TRP A 62 -14.21 2.44 -7.79
N LEU A 63 -13.30 3.08 -8.54
CA LEU A 63 -13.61 3.69 -9.84
C LEU A 63 -13.80 2.64 -10.95
N SER A 64 -13.28 1.43 -10.77
CA SER A 64 -13.44 0.31 -11.71
C SER A 64 -14.58 -0.65 -11.35
N LEU A 65 -15.11 -0.58 -10.12
CA LEU A 65 -16.33 -1.29 -9.75
C LEU A 65 -17.55 -0.50 -10.26
N PRO A 66 -18.46 -1.12 -11.03
CA PRO A 66 -19.61 -0.45 -11.62
C PRO A 66 -20.73 -0.18 -10.60
#